data_AF-A0A955IZW5-F1
#
_entry.id   AF-A0A955IZW5-F1
#
_cell.length_a   1.000
_cell.length_b   1.000
_cell.length_c   1.000
_cell.angle_alpha   90.00
_cell.angle_beta   90.00
_cell.angle_gamma   90.00
#
_symmetry.space_group_name_H-M   'P 1'
#
loop_
_entity.id
_entity.type
_entity.pdbx_description
1 polymer ?
#
loop_
_entity_poly.entity_id
_entity_poly.type
_entity_poly.pdbx_seq_one_letter_code
_entity_poly.pdbx_strand_id
1 'polypeptide(L)'
;MSEQKVEFDPSAAHHAKPRLRQVEGFPFQQEEKVLLGLRDPHQVSREMVFVAPQAQHILPHMNGANSLDDIAEAVGHGLTSEMLKPFVAQLDQACLLFGPRFDALVRDMRAEFDASGSLPSGASADMADALTAQKLGEAATDEAKAQHGAANLIEAMDKWFEEAGKMIDLPIIEQLPTAIVAPHLDYFRGWINYAAMYAPLRGLPRPDRVVILGTNHFGFATGVCGCDKGLETPLGACDFDGDFAALVNKHLGSENAAKLIEHRYDHDREHSIELQLPWIQHVFGADESGAFPRVYAALIHDPTRNAGQSYDGKGLDLDVFVDALRAALSEAPGRTLVVSSADLSHVGPMFGDQINLVEESEERKQFLKNMEETDRRLTTLLRTGKVDEMIASLAWEQNATRWCSAGNLSAMMRATGAEELKIVNWVAARDSQGAGIVSSIAAYAP
;
A
#
# COMPACT_ATOMS: atom_id res chain seq x y z
N MET A 1 -20.96 -8.19 -10.80
CA MET A 1 -21.32 -7.84 -12.19
C MET A 1 -21.65 -9.12 -12.94
N SER A 2 -22.63 -9.12 -13.86
CA SER A 2 -23.09 -10.35 -14.53
C SER A 2 -21.95 -11.07 -15.27
N GLU A 3 -21.95 -12.42 -15.22
CA GLU A 3 -21.08 -13.33 -15.96
C GLU A 3 -21.24 -13.24 -17.50
N GLN A 4 -21.94 -12.22 -18.00
CA GLN A 4 -22.20 -12.08 -19.42
C GLN A 4 -20.98 -11.45 -20.09
N LYS A 5 -20.29 -12.27 -20.88
CA LYS A 5 -19.14 -11.87 -21.70
C LYS A 5 -19.50 -10.65 -22.55
N VAL A 6 -18.79 -9.54 -22.38
CA VAL A 6 -18.93 -8.37 -23.25
C VAL A 6 -18.53 -8.74 -24.67
N GLU A 7 -19.43 -8.44 -25.61
CA GLU A 7 -19.17 -8.54 -27.04
C GLU A 7 -18.79 -7.17 -27.61
N PHE A 8 -18.11 -7.18 -28.75
CA PHE A 8 -17.76 -5.94 -29.43
C PHE A 8 -19.01 -5.26 -30.00
N ASP A 9 -19.38 -4.11 -29.44
CA ASP A 9 -20.40 -3.21 -29.99
C ASP A 9 -19.80 -2.10 -30.88
N PRO A 10 -20.00 -2.11 -32.22
CA PRO A 10 -19.52 -1.04 -33.11
C PRO A 10 -20.22 0.31 -32.89
N SER A 11 -21.39 0.33 -32.24
CA SER A 11 -22.12 1.57 -31.93
C SER A 11 -21.58 2.27 -30.68
N ALA A 12 -20.83 1.55 -29.84
CA ALA A 12 -20.19 2.10 -28.66
C ALA A 12 -18.92 2.87 -29.04
N ALA A 13 -18.87 4.16 -28.69
CA ALA A 13 -17.76 5.04 -29.05
C ALA A 13 -16.40 4.52 -28.54
N HIS A 14 -16.37 4.00 -27.31
CA HIS A 14 -15.16 3.43 -26.68
C HIS A 14 -14.72 2.08 -27.26
N HIS A 15 -15.57 1.44 -28.08
CA HIS A 15 -15.19 0.26 -28.86
C HIS A 15 -14.75 0.62 -30.28
N ALA A 16 -15.46 1.52 -30.94
CA ALA A 16 -15.13 1.98 -32.29
C ALA A 16 -13.78 2.72 -32.33
N LYS A 17 -13.49 3.51 -31.30
CA LYS A 17 -12.23 4.24 -31.11
C LYS A 17 -11.72 4.02 -29.69
N PRO A 18 -11.05 2.88 -29.41
CA PRO A 18 -10.67 2.52 -28.06
C PRO A 18 -9.62 3.49 -27.51
N ARG A 19 -9.82 3.88 -26.25
CA ARG A 19 -8.85 4.65 -25.47
C ARG A 19 -8.45 3.82 -24.25
N LEU A 20 -7.23 3.33 -24.25
CA LEU A 20 -6.67 2.58 -23.12
C LEU A 20 -6.43 3.53 -21.94
N ARG A 21 -6.78 3.07 -20.73
CA ARG A 21 -6.37 3.72 -19.49
C ARG A 21 -4.88 3.44 -19.23
N GLN A 22 -4.33 4.02 -18.17
CA GLN A 22 -3.06 3.52 -17.67
C GLN A 22 -3.25 2.06 -17.23
N VAL A 23 -2.39 1.18 -17.72
CA VAL A 23 -2.38 -0.24 -17.37
C VAL A 23 -0.98 -0.63 -16.90
N GLU A 24 -0.93 -1.58 -15.97
CA GLU A 24 0.33 -2.21 -15.58
C GLU A 24 0.50 -3.52 -16.36
N GLY A 25 1.65 -3.65 -17.03
CA GLY A 25 2.03 -4.86 -17.75
C GLY A 25 3.00 -5.70 -16.92
N PHE A 26 2.77 -7.01 -16.84
CA PHE A 26 3.66 -7.94 -16.15
C PHE A 26 3.83 -9.25 -16.93
N PRO A 27 5.00 -9.90 -16.84
CA PRO A 27 5.20 -11.20 -17.44
C PRO A 27 4.39 -12.27 -16.68
N PHE A 28 3.68 -13.12 -17.41
CA PHE A 28 2.95 -14.26 -16.86
C PHE A 28 3.37 -15.54 -17.56
N GLN A 29 3.93 -16.48 -16.81
CA GLN A 29 4.31 -17.80 -17.34
C GLN A 29 3.09 -18.71 -17.32
N GLN A 30 2.63 -19.15 -18.49
CA GLN A 30 1.61 -20.17 -18.63
C GLN A 30 2.19 -21.33 -19.44
N GLU A 31 2.41 -22.47 -18.79
CA GLU A 31 3.11 -23.62 -19.37
C GLU A 31 4.51 -23.20 -19.92
N GLU A 32 4.81 -23.48 -21.19
CA GLU A 32 6.05 -23.10 -21.86
C GLU A 32 5.99 -21.70 -22.53
N LYS A 33 4.89 -20.96 -22.38
CA LYS A 33 4.68 -19.65 -23.03
C LYS A 33 4.71 -18.51 -22.02
N VAL A 34 5.41 -17.44 -22.38
CA VAL A 34 5.35 -16.15 -21.68
C VAL A 34 4.23 -15.32 -22.31
N LEU A 35 3.24 -14.95 -21.50
CA LEU A 35 2.18 -14.01 -21.83
C LEU A 35 2.46 -12.65 -21.20
N LEU A 36 1.88 -11.61 -21.79
CA LEU A 36 1.80 -10.28 -21.19
C LEU A 36 0.46 -10.18 -20.45
N GLY A 37 0.52 -10.13 -19.13
CA GLY A 37 -0.63 -9.78 -18.28
C GLY A 37 -0.81 -8.27 -18.23
N LEU A 38 -2.05 -7.81 -18.30
CA LEU A 38 -2.45 -6.41 -18.15
C LEU A 38 -3.46 -6.30 -17.01
N ARG A 39 -3.27 -5.33 -16.13
CA ARG A 39 -4.20 -5.03 -15.02
C ARG A 39 -4.34 -3.53 -14.77
N ASP A 40 -5.37 -3.17 -14.01
CA ASP A 40 -5.57 -1.80 -13.53
C ASP A 40 -4.55 -1.49 -12.42
N PRO A 41 -3.64 -0.51 -12.59
CA PRO A 41 -2.67 -0.14 -11.57
C PRO A 41 -3.35 0.40 -10.31
N HIS A 42 -4.59 0.90 -10.42
CA HIS A 42 -5.35 1.40 -9.28
C HIS A 42 -6.15 0.33 -8.55
N GLN A 43 -6.13 -0.92 -9.04
CA GLN A 43 -6.88 -2.05 -8.51
C GLN A 43 -8.40 -1.83 -8.37
N VAL A 44 -8.95 -0.82 -9.04
CA VAL A 44 -10.39 -0.60 -9.08
C VAL A 44 -11.07 -1.79 -9.76
N SER A 45 -10.51 -2.22 -10.90
CA SER A 45 -10.80 -3.52 -11.50
C SER A 45 -9.84 -4.59 -10.98
N ARG A 46 -10.38 -5.75 -10.59
CA ARG A 46 -9.61 -6.95 -10.21
C ARG A 46 -9.37 -7.90 -11.39
N GLU A 47 -9.96 -7.61 -12.54
CA GLU A 47 -9.83 -8.41 -13.75
C GLU A 47 -8.45 -8.25 -14.38
N MET A 48 -7.93 -9.33 -14.95
CA MET A 48 -6.65 -9.32 -15.67
C MET A 48 -6.85 -9.81 -17.10
N VAL A 49 -6.11 -9.20 -18.02
CA VAL A 49 -6.13 -9.56 -19.44
C VAL A 49 -4.77 -10.14 -19.82
N PHE A 50 -4.75 -11.40 -20.22
CA PHE A 50 -3.54 -12.08 -20.69
C PHE A 50 -3.52 -12.14 -22.21
N VAL A 51 -2.47 -11.57 -22.81
CA VAL A 51 -2.30 -11.48 -24.25
C VAL A 51 -0.91 -11.92 -24.68
N ALA A 52 -0.74 -12.18 -25.98
CA ALA A 52 0.58 -12.42 -26.53
C ALA A 52 1.45 -11.15 -26.38
N PRO A 53 2.77 -11.28 -26.14
CA PRO A 53 3.65 -10.13 -25.93
C PRO A 53 3.61 -9.07 -27.03
N GLN A 54 3.30 -9.47 -28.27
CA GLN A 54 3.15 -8.57 -29.42
C GLN A 54 2.05 -7.53 -29.24
N ALA A 55 1.09 -7.75 -28.34
CA ALA A 55 0.05 -6.77 -28.01
C ALA A 55 0.64 -5.44 -27.51
N GLN A 56 1.88 -5.44 -26.97
CA GLN A 56 2.59 -4.21 -26.60
C GLN A 56 2.73 -3.20 -27.76
N HIS A 57 2.71 -3.67 -29.01
CA HIS A 57 2.76 -2.82 -30.20
C HIS A 57 1.38 -2.26 -30.57
N ILE A 58 0.28 -2.84 -30.07
CA ILE A 58 -1.09 -2.42 -30.34
C ILE A 58 -1.53 -1.36 -29.33
N LEU A 59 -1.26 -1.59 -28.03
CA LEU A 59 -1.74 -0.78 -26.91
C LEU A 59 -1.52 0.74 -27.09
N PRO A 60 -0.34 1.24 -27.55
CA PRO A 60 -0.11 2.68 -27.72
C PRO A 60 -1.02 3.35 -28.76
N HIS A 61 -1.58 2.59 -29.70
CA HIS A 61 -2.47 3.11 -30.74
C HIS A 61 -3.94 3.20 -30.27
N MET A 62 -4.29 2.63 -29.12
CA MET A 62 -5.61 2.76 -28.49
C MET A 62 -5.69 4.08 -27.71
N ASN A 63 -5.71 5.21 -28.44
CA ASN A 63 -5.65 6.56 -27.89
C ASN A 63 -6.99 7.32 -27.92
N GLY A 64 -8.08 6.67 -28.36
CA GLY A 64 -9.41 7.28 -28.53
C GLY A 64 -9.61 8.07 -29.82
N ALA A 65 -8.58 8.27 -30.63
CA ALA A 65 -8.67 8.96 -31.92
C ALA A 65 -8.73 7.96 -33.10
N ASN A 66 -7.93 6.89 -33.01
CA ASN A 66 -7.80 5.85 -34.03
C ASN A 66 -8.98 4.87 -34.01
N SER A 67 -9.51 4.56 -35.19
CA SER A 67 -10.41 3.43 -35.40
C SER A 67 -9.65 2.10 -35.38
N LEU A 68 -10.37 0.97 -35.37
CA LEU A 68 -9.71 -0.34 -35.46
C LEU A 68 -8.96 -0.54 -36.78
N ASP A 69 -9.45 0.04 -37.87
CA ASP A 69 -8.75 0.00 -39.16
C ASP A 69 -7.46 0.82 -39.11
N ASP A 70 -7.50 2.02 -38.52
CA ASP A 70 -6.29 2.86 -38.33
C ASP A 70 -5.24 2.14 -37.47
N ILE A 71 -5.67 1.46 -36.40
CA ILE A 71 -4.78 0.68 -35.53
C ILE A 71 -4.17 -0.50 -36.31
N ALA A 72 -4.99 -1.23 -37.06
CA ALA A 72 -4.53 -2.36 -37.86
C ALA A 72 -3.51 -1.93 -38.93
N GLU A 73 -3.76 -0.81 -39.62
CA GLU A 73 -2.85 -0.24 -40.61
C GLU A 73 -1.53 0.21 -39.97
N ALA A 74 -1.60 0.91 -38.83
CA ALA A 74 -0.40 1.43 -38.16
C ALA A 74 0.52 0.32 -37.61
N VAL A 75 -0.06 -0.76 -37.07
CA VAL A 75 0.71 -1.88 -36.52
C VAL A 75 1.19 -2.82 -37.63
N GLY A 76 0.37 -3.05 -38.67
CA GLY A 76 0.70 -3.92 -39.79
C GLY A 76 0.79 -5.40 -39.41
N HIS A 77 1.74 -6.13 -40.02
CA HIS A 77 2.00 -7.55 -39.76
C HIS A 77 0.79 -8.50 -39.92
N GLY A 78 -0.14 -8.18 -40.82
CA GLY A 78 -1.33 -9.00 -41.08
C GLY A 78 -2.43 -8.83 -40.01
N LEU A 79 -2.30 -7.87 -39.11
CA LEU A 79 -3.36 -7.48 -38.19
C LEU A 79 -4.56 -6.92 -38.98
N THR A 80 -5.77 -7.29 -38.56
CA THR A 80 -7.02 -6.79 -39.15
C THR A 80 -7.93 -6.24 -38.06
N SER A 81 -8.85 -5.35 -38.41
CA SER A 81 -9.83 -4.82 -37.46
C SER A 81 -10.72 -5.90 -36.85
N GLU A 82 -11.06 -6.96 -37.61
CA GLU A 82 -11.79 -8.13 -37.08
C GLU A 82 -11.02 -8.85 -35.96
N MET A 83 -9.69 -8.94 -36.07
CA MET A 83 -8.85 -9.53 -35.01
C MET A 83 -8.78 -8.65 -33.75
N LEU A 84 -8.99 -7.35 -33.89
CA LEU A 84 -8.95 -6.39 -32.77
C LEU A 84 -10.26 -6.33 -31.98
N LYS A 85 -11.41 -6.60 -32.60
CA LYS A 85 -12.72 -6.59 -31.93
C LYS A 85 -12.79 -7.39 -30.62
N PRO A 86 -12.41 -8.69 -30.57
CA PRO A 86 -12.46 -9.47 -29.34
C PRO A 86 -11.47 -8.94 -28.29
N PHE A 87 -10.34 -8.39 -28.71
CA PHE A 87 -9.35 -7.81 -27.80
C PHE A 87 -9.89 -6.53 -27.15
N VAL A 88 -10.51 -5.64 -27.92
CA VAL A 88 -11.18 -4.44 -27.39
C VAL A 88 -12.30 -4.79 -26.41
N ALA A 89 -13.14 -5.76 -26.76
CA ALA A 89 -14.21 -6.23 -25.87
C ALA A 89 -13.66 -6.83 -24.56
N GLN A 90 -12.53 -7.55 -24.62
CA GLN A 90 -11.86 -8.09 -23.43
C GLN A 90 -11.29 -6.97 -22.54
N LEU A 91 -10.69 -5.94 -23.12
CA LEU A 91 -10.20 -4.77 -22.38
C LEU A 91 -11.35 -3.98 -21.73
N ASP A 92 -12.49 -3.82 -22.40
CA ASP A 92 -13.68 -3.16 -21.82
C ASP A 92 -14.30 -4.02 -20.70
N GLN A 93 -14.40 -5.33 -20.89
CA GLN A 93 -14.85 -6.27 -19.85
C GLN A 93 -14.01 -6.12 -18.57
N ALA A 94 -12.68 -6.07 -18.72
CA ALA A 94 -11.74 -5.89 -17.63
C ALA A 94 -11.63 -4.44 -17.14
N CYS A 95 -12.43 -3.51 -17.69
CA CYS A 95 -12.46 -2.10 -17.36
C CYS A 95 -11.11 -1.37 -17.53
N LEU A 96 -10.31 -1.82 -18.51
CA LEU A 96 -9.01 -1.23 -18.87
C LEU A 96 -9.11 -0.14 -19.96
N LEU A 97 -10.29 0.07 -20.54
CA LEU A 97 -10.59 1.19 -21.43
C LEU A 97 -11.27 2.33 -20.67
N PHE A 98 -11.08 3.56 -21.14
CA PHE A 98 -11.96 4.66 -20.78
C PHE A 98 -13.34 4.39 -21.38
N GLY A 99 -14.36 4.34 -20.55
CA GLY A 99 -15.71 4.00 -21.00
C GLY A 99 -16.70 3.77 -19.86
N PRO A 100 -17.98 3.57 -20.19
CA PRO A 100 -19.08 3.52 -19.23
C PRO A 100 -18.95 2.39 -18.20
N ARG A 101 -18.28 1.28 -18.53
CA ARG A 101 -18.08 0.16 -17.59
C ARG A 101 -17.14 0.54 -16.45
N PHE A 102 -15.99 1.13 -16.77
CA PHE A 102 -15.06 1.60 -15.75
C PHE A 102 -15.66 2.76 -14.94
N ASP A 103 -16.33 3.71 -15.59
CA ASP A 103 -17.00 4.82 -14.91
C ASP A 103 -18.07 4.33 -13.93
N ALA A 104 -18.84 3.31 -14.32
CA ALA A 104 -19.78 2.65 -13.42
C ALA A 104 -19.07 1.97 -12.24
N LEU A 105 -17.97 1.25 -12.49
CA LEU A 105 -17.21 0.58 -11.44
C LEU A 105 -16.65 1.56 -10.40
N VAL A 106 -16.11 2.71 -10.83
CA VAL A 106 -15.65 3.78 -9.93
C VAL A 106 -16.81 4.39 -9.15
N ARG A 107 -17.94 4.65 -9.81
CA ARG A 107 -19.12 5.22 -9.14
C ARG A 107 -19.66 4.27 -8.08
N ASP A 108 -19.77 2.98 -8.41
CA ASP A 108 -20.33 1.98 -7.52
C ASP A 108 -19.41 1.75 -6.31
N MET A 109 -18.09 1.67 -6.53
CA MET A 109 -17.07 1.68 -5.47
C MET A 109 -17.22 2.89 -4.53
N ARG A 110 -17.36 4.10 -5.07
CA ARG A 110 -17.53 5.32 -4.23
C ARG A 110 -18.82 5.26 -3.43
N ALA A 111 -19.90 4.78 -4.04
CA ALA A 111 -21.19 4.62 -3.37
C ALA A 111 -21.12 3.57 -2.25
N GLU A 112 -20.43 2.45 -2.46
CA GLU A 112 -20.19 1.40 -1.45
C GLU A 112 -19.37 1.95 -0.28
N PHE A 113 -18.28 2.67 -0.57
CA PHE A 113 -17.49 3.37 0.44
C PHE A 113 -18.36 4.33 1.25
N ASP A 114 -19.11 5.22 0.59
CA ASP A 114 -19.95 6.22 1.26
C ASP A 114 -21.08 5.59 2.10
N ALA A 115 -21.55 4.40 1.74
CA ALA A 115 -22.58 3.67 2.48
C ALA A 115 -22.07 2.97 3.75
N SER A 116 -20.77 2.71 3.87
CA SER A 116 -20.18 2.05 5.05
C SER A 116 -19.76 3.05 6.14
N GLY A 117 -19.77 2.65 7.42
CA GLY A 117 -19.20 3.44 8.52
C GLY A 117 -17.69 3.23 8.73
N SER A 118 -17.17 2.10 8.25
CA SER A 118 -15.80 1.63 8.40
C SER A 118 -15.28 1.02 7.09
N LEU A 119 -13.97 1.02 6.91
CA LEU A 119 -13.33 0.29 5.82
C LEU A 119 -13.37 -1.21 6.14
N PRO A 120 -13.74 -2.06 5.17
CA PRO A 120 -13.73 -3.51 5.38
C PRO A 120 -12.30 -4.01 5.58
N SER A 121 -12.16 -5.12 6.30
CA SER A 121 -10.89 -5.84 6.39
C SER A 121 -10.54 -6.49 5.05
N GLY A 122 -9.32 -6.29 4.57
CA GLY A 122 -8.76 -6.95 3.39
C GLY A 122 -7.61 -7.87 3.79
N ALA A 123 -6.39 -7.35 3.76
CA ALA A 123 -5.17 -8.15 3.89
C ALA A 123 -5.05 -8.86 5.25
N SER A 124 -5.57 -8.26 6.32
CA SER A 124 -5.55 -8.89 7.65
C SER A 124 -6.55 -10.05 7.76
N ALA A 125 -7.70 -9.96 7.07
CA ALA A 125 -8.67 -11.05 6.99
C ALA A 125 -8.16 -12.20 6.13
N ASP A 126 -7.57 -11.90 4.96
CA ASP A 126 -6.93 -12.90 4.12
C ASP A 126 -5.86 -13.69 4.89
N MET A 127 -5.11 -13.01 5.76
CA MET A 127 -4.11 -13.65 6.62
C MET A 127 -4.75 -14.53 7.71
N ALA A 128 -5.80 -14.06 8.38
CA ALA A 128 -6.52 -14.84 9.37
C ALA A 128 -7.15 -16.12 8.76
N ASP A 129 -7.66 -16.00 7.54
CA ASP A 129 -8.19 -17.11 6.75
C ASP A 129 -7.08 -18.09 6.36
N ALA A 130 -5.94 -17.59 5.87
CA ALA A 130 -4.80 -18.43 5.51
C ALA A 130 -4.26 -19.22 6.71
N LEU A 131 -4.14 -18.60 7.89
CA LEU A 131 -3.73 -19.27 9.13
C LEU A 131 -4.74 -20.34 9.55
N THR A 132 -6.04 -20.05 9.40
CA THR A 132 -7.10 -21.02 9.72
C THR A 132 -7.08 -22.21 8.76
N ALA A 133 -6.90 -21.95 7.47
CA ALA A 133 -6.73 -22.97 6.44
C ALA A 133 -5.49 -23.84 6.71
N GLN A 134 -4.37 -23.24 7.13
CA GLN A 134 -3.17 -23.98 7.49
C GLN A 134 -3.38 -24.94 8.66
N LYS A 135 -4.19 -24.56 9.65
CA LYS A 135 -4.48 -25.39 10.83
C LYS A 135 -5.54 -26.46 10.58
N LEU A 136 -6.60 -26.14 9.86
CA LEU A 136 -7.77 -27.02 9.71
C LEU A 136 -7.79 -27.81 8.39
N GLY A 137 -6.97 -27.44 7.41
CA GLY A 137 -6.95 -28.09 6.09
C GLY A 137 -8.32 -28.03 5.41
N GLU A 138 -8.82 -29.18 4.97
CA GLU A 138 -10.14 -29.30 4.31
C GLU A 138 -11.32 -28.88 5.20
N ALA A 139 -11.14 -28.79 6.52
CA ALA A 139 -12.19 -28.35 7.45
C ALA A 139 -12.30 -26.83 7.61
N ALA A 140 -11.49 -26.05 6.88
CA ALA A 140 -11.53 -24.58 6.90
C ALA A 140 -12.69 -24.01 6.04
N THR A 141 -13.93 -24.30 6.44
CA THR A 141 -15.11 -23.67 5.84
C THR A 141 -15.15 -22.17 6.15
N ASP A 142 -15.99 -21.41 5.44
CA ASP A 142 -16.14 -19.98 5.69
C ASP A 142 -16.66 -19.70 7.11
N GLU A 143 -17.52 -20.57 7.65
CA GLU A 143 -17.92 -20.49 9.07
C GLU A 143 -16.74 -20.73 10.01
N ALA A 144 -15.87 -21.71 9.71
CA ALA A 144 -14.71 -21.99 10.54
C ALA A 144 -13.71 -20.83 10.53
N LYS A 145 -13.50 -20.21 9.36
CA LYS A 145 -12.68 -19.00 9.22
C LYS A 145 -13.25 -17.82 10.02
N ALA A 146 -14.54 -17.55 9.89
CA ALA A 146 -15.21 -16.52 10.68
C ALA A 146 -15.14 -16.78 12.20
N GLN A 147 -15.22 -18.05 12.61
CA GLN A 147 -15.19 -18.44 14.03
C GLN A 147 -13.78 -18.43 14.63
N HIS A 148 -12.75 -18.83 13.87
CA HIS A 148 -11.42 -19.09 14.40
C HIS A 148 -10.33 -18.13 13.90
N GLY A 149 -10.60 -17.33 12.86
CA GLY A 149 -9.62 -16.45 12.22
C GLY A 149 -8.94 -15.49 13.19
N ALA A 150 -9.72 -14.79 14.00
CA ALA A 150 -9.20 -13.86 15.01
C ALA A 150 -8.25 -14.54 16.00
N ALA A 151 -8.67 -15.68 16.56
CA ALA A 151 -7.87 -16.44 17.52
C ALA A 151 -6.60 -17.01 16.90
N ASN A 152 -6.68 -17.48 15.65
CA ASN A 152 -5.53 -18.01 14.91
C ASN A 152 -4.51 -16.91 14.57
N LEU A 153 -4.98 -15.70 14.26
CA LEU A 153 -4.12 -14.54 14.04
C LEU A 153 -3.41 -14.13 15.32
N ILE A 154 -4.12 -14.04 16.45
CA ILE A 154 -3.52 -13.75 17.76
C ILE A 154 -2.45 -14.79 18.12
N GLU A 155 -2.74 -16.09 17.97
CA GLU A 155 -1.77 -17.15 18.26
C GLU A 155 -0.52 -17.04 17.38
N ALA A 156 -0.68 -16.70 16.09
CA ALA A 156 0.44 -16.47 15.19
C ALA A 156 1.30 -15.29 15.64
N MET A 157 0.68 -14.18 16.07
CA MET A 157 1.37 -13.00 16.56
C MET A 157 2.14 -13.26 17.85
N ASP A 158 1.55 -14.01 18.80
CA ASP A 158 2.24 -14.41 20.03
C ASP A 158 3.47 -15.28 19.73
N LYS A 159 3.34 -16.22 18.79
CA LYS A 159 4.47 -17.01 18.31
C LYS A 159 5.54 -16.14 17.66
N TRP A 160 5.16 -15.18 16.83
CA TRP A 160 6.09 -14.25 16.20
C TRP A 160 6.82 -13.36 17.22
N PHE A 161 6.15 -12.93 18.30
CA PHE A 161 6.82 -12.23 19.40
C PHE A 161 7.86 -13.11 20.08
N GLU A 162 7.54 -14.38 20.36
CA GLU A 162 8.48 -15.32 20.96
C GLU A 162 9.70 -15.55 20.05
N GLU A 163 9.46 -15.80 18.76
CA GLU A 163 10.54 -16.03 17.79
C GLU A 163 11.40 -14.79 17.57
N ALA A 164 10.81 -13.59 17.51
CA ALA A 164 11.56 -12.35 17.40
C ALA A 164 12.47 -12.14 18.62
N GLY A 165 11.97 -12.41 19.84
CA GLY A 165 12.76 -12.32 21.07
C GLY A 165 13.93 -13.30 21.17
N LYS A 166 13.95 -14.37 20.36
CA LYS A 166 15.08 -15.30 20.23
C LYS A 166 16.12 -14.82 19.20
N MET A 167 15.70 -14.01 18.23
CA MET A 167 16.52 -13.61 17.07
C MET A 167 17.06 -12.19 17.18
N ILE A 168 16.35 -11.32 17.89
CA ILE A 168 16.62 -9.88 17.99
C ILE A 168 16.74 -9.51 19.47
N ASP A 169 17.73 -8.67 19.79
CA ASP A 169 17.81 -8.02 21.10
C ASP A 169 16.75 -6.91 21.17
N LEU A 170 15.57 -7.26 21.67
CA LEU A 170 14.44 -6.34 21.74
C LEU A 170 14.70 -5.22 22.75
N PRO A 171 14.43 -3.95 22.41
CA PRO A 171 14.67 -2.85 23.32
C PRO A 171 13.71 -2.92 24.51
N ILE A 172 14.17 -2.40 25.65
CA ILE A 172 13.29 -2.09 26.78
C ILE A 172 12.75 -0.68 26.56
N ILE A 173 11.43 -0.57 26.39
CA ILE A 173 10.73 0.70 26.25
C ILE A 173 9.88 0.88 27.50
N GLU A 174 10.13 1.93 28.28
CA GLU A 174 9.45 2.17 29.57
C GLU A 174 8.23 3.08 29.45
N GLN A 175 8.18 3.88 28.39
CA GLN A 175 7.12 4.84 28.12
C GLN A 175 6.65 4.69 26.68
N LEU A 176 5.38 4.99 26.43
CA LEU A 176 4.84 4.97 25.07
C LEU A 176 5.68 5.91 24.19
N PRO A 177 6.34 5.42 23.13
CA PRO A 177 7.15 6.26 22.25
C PRO A 177 6.27 7.24 21.49
N THR A 178 6.83 8.38 21.11
CA THR A 178 6.13 9.37 20.28
C THR A 178 5.77 8.78 18.92
N ALA A 179 6.67 7.97 18.36
CA ALA A 179 6.42 7.26 17.11
C ALA A 179 7.10 5.89 17.03
N ILE A 180 6.54 5.02 16.20
CA ILE A 180 7.14 3.76 15.78
C ILE A 180 7.16 3.64 14.25
N VAL A 181 8.06 2.79 13.77
CA VAL A 181 8.18 2.35 12.39
C VAL A 181 8.05 0.83 12.38
N ALA A 182 7.09 0.33 11.63
CA ALA A 182 6.87 -1.08 11.38
C ALA A 182 6.51 -1.28 9.89
N PRO A 183 6.82 -2.42 9.28
CA PRO A 183 6.59 -2.66 7.85
C PRO A 183 5.10 -2.63 7.48
N HIS A 184 4.80 -2.58 6.18
CA HIS A 184 3.48 -2.99 5.61
C HIS A 184 3.59 -4.19 4.68
N LEU A 185 4.71 -4.91 4.73
CA LEU A 185 4.82 -6.18 4.02
C LEU A 185 3.80 -7.19 4.58
N ASP A 186 3.39 -8.16 3.75
CA ASP A 186 2.57 -9.29 4.19
C ASP A 186 3.19 -9.97 5.43
N TYR A 187 2.36 -10.45 6.36
CA TYR A 187 2.87 -10.92 7.64
C TYR A 187 3.83 -12.10 7.51
N PHE A 188 3.63 -13.03 6.57
CA PHE A 188 4.54 -14.17 6.41
C PHE A 188 5.98 -13.74 6.10
N ARG A 189 6.15 -12.67 5.32
CA ARG A 189 7.47 -12.12 4.98
C ARG A 189 7.94 -11.05 5.97
N GLY A 190 7.03 -10.27 6.53
CA GLY A 190 7.32 -9.10 7.36
C GLY A 190 7.31 -9.32 8.87
N TRP A 191 6.81 -10.46 9.37
CA TRP A 191 6.49 -10.69 10.79
C TRP A 191 7.59 -10.26 11.75
N ILE A 192 8.87 -10.48 11.38
CA ILE A 192 9.99 -10.26 12.28
C ILE A 192 10.12 -8.79 12.69
N ASN A 193 9.87 -7.85 11.77
CA ASN A 193 9.93 -6.42 12.08
C ASN A 193 8.64 -5.91 12.74
N TYR A 194 7.47 -6.45 12.40
CA TYR A 194 6.27 -6.18 13.18
C TYR A 194 6.48 -6.60 14.64
N ALA A 195 6.90 -7.86 14.86
CA ALA A 195 7.13 -8.40 16.18
C ALA A 195 8.23 -7.64 16.94
N ALA A 196 9.32 -7.27 16.26
CA ALA A 196 10.41 -6.51 16.87
C ALA A 196 9.97 -5.13 17.37
N MET A 197 9.00 -4.49 16.72
CA MET A 197 8.50 -3.19 17.15
C MET A 197 7.33 -3.27 18.12
N TYR A 198 6.39 -4.19 17.91
CA TYR A 198 5.19 -4.28 18.74
C TYR A 198 5.42 -5.05 20.06
N ALA A 199 6.37 -6.00 20.12
CA ALA A 199 6.62 -6.75 21.35
C ALA A 199 7.05 -5.88 22.55
N PRO A 200 7.96 -4.89 22.40
CA PRO A 200 8.36 -3.99 23.48
C PRO A 200 7.25 -3.07 23.99
N LEU A 201 6.17 -2.89 23.23
CA LEU A 201 5.07 -2.01 23.61
C LEU A 201 4.04 -2.71 24.51
N ARG A 202 4.11 -4.03 24.64
CA ARG A 202 3.19 -4.81 25.47
C ARG A 202 3.31 -4.40 26.93
N GLY A 203 2.17 -4.11 27.55
CA GLY A 203 2.08 -3.68 28.95
C GLY A 203 2.32 -2.18 29.17
N LEU A 204 2.64 -1.42 28.13
CA LEU A 204 2.65 0.05 28.21
C LEU A 204 1.21 0.60 28.29
N PRO A 205 1.03 1.84 28.79
CA PRO A 205 -0.27 2.48 28.78
C PRO A 205 -0.85 2.56 27.36
N ARG A 206 -2.10 2.11 27.21
CA ARG A 206 -2.85 2.20 25.95
C ARG A 206 -2.91 3.66 25.46
N PRO A 207 -2.60 3.93 24.17
CA PRO A 207 -2.84 5.24 23.59
C PRO A 207 -4.34 5.52 23.48
N ASP A 208 -4.74 6.77 23.66
CA ASP A 208 -6.11 7.23 23.37
C ASP A 208 -6.34 7.31 21.85
N ARG A 209 -5.25 7.52 21.10
CA ARG A 209 -5.22 7.71 19.65
C ARG A 209 -4.01 7.05 19.01
N VAL A 210 -4.22 6.46 17.84
CA VAL A 210 -3.15 6.05 16.94
C VAL A 210 -3.28 6.82 15.61
N VAL A 211 -2.20 7.48 15.21
CA VAL A 211 -2.06 8.14 13.91
C VAL A 211 -1.25 7.22 13.00
N ILE A 212 -1.84 6.72 11.92
CA ILE A 212 -1.16 5.79 11.01
C ILE A 212 -0.87 6.50 9.69
N LEU A 213 0.40 6.54 9.31
CA LEU A 213 0.88 7.09 8.05
C LEU A 213 1.27 5.93 7.14
N GLY A 214 0.51 5.74 6.07
CA GLY A 214 0.70 4.68 5.08
C GLY A 214 1.12 5.22 3.72
N THR A 215 1.53 4.33 2.82
CA THR A 215 1.91 4.68 1.45
C THR A 215 0.68 4.57 0.55
N ASN A 216 0.47 5.52 -0.37
CA ASN A 216 -0.55 5.36 -1.40
C ASN A 216 -0.01 4.52 -2.58
N HIS A 217 -0.24 3.20 -2.59
CA HIS A 217 0.28 2.32 -3.65
C HIS A 217 -0.55 2.38 -4.93
N PHE A 218 -1.87 2.47 -4.79
CA PHE A 218 -2.82 2.24 -5.89
C PHE A 218 -3.79 3.42 -6.11
N GLY A 219 -3.79 4.41 -5.23
CA GLY A 219 -4.79 5.47 -5.27
C GLY A 219 -4.68 6.45 -6.44
N PHE A 220 -5.69 7.30 -6.56
CA PHE A 220 -5.72 8.40 -7.52
C PHE A 220 -5.11 9.70 -6.98
N ALA A 221 -4.94 9.82 -5.66
CA ALA A 221 -4.47 11.04 -5.04
C ALA A 221 -3.07 11.42 -5.57
N THR A 222 -2.92 12.69 -5.93
CA THR A 222 -1.65 13.25 -6.37
C THR A 222 -0.87 13.93 -5.24
N GLY A 223 -1.43 13.96 -4.03
CA GLY A 223 -0.84 14.49 -2.81
C GLY A 223 -1.26 13.65 -1.59
N VAL A 224 -1.17 14.22 -0.39
CA VAL A 224 -1.60 13.54 0.84
C VAL A 224 -3.10 13.28 0.83
N CYS A 225 -3.51 12.05 1.19
CA CYS A 225 -4.89 11.60 1.18
C CYS A 225 -5.32 11.10 2.57
N GLY A 226 -6.28 11.79 3.20
CA GLY A 226 -6.85 11.40 4.50
C GLY A 226 -8.04 10.45 4.36
N CYS A 227 -8.42 9.83 5.47
CA CYS A 227 -9.62 9.01 5.59
C CYS A 227 -10.60 9.63 6.61
N ASP A 228 -11.89 9.39 6.42
CA ASP A 228 -12.98 9.81 7.31
C ASP A 228 -13.78 8.61 7.87
N LYS A 229 -13.15 7.43 7.92
CA LYS A 229 -13.76 6.17 8.38
C LYS A 229 -12.88 5.44 9.40
N GLY A 230 -13.55 4.62 10.21
CA GLY A 230 -12.89 3.60 11.02
C GLY A 230 -12.43 2.43 10.13
N LEU A 231 -11.83 1.41 10.73
CA LEU A 231 -11.34 0.24 10.00
C LEU A 231 -11.72 -1.05 10.73
N GLU A 232 -12.21 -2.03 9.97
CA GLU A 232 -12.49 -3.37 10.46
C GLU A 232 -11.24 -4.25 10.35
N THR A 233 -11.07 -5.16 11.31
CA THR A 233 -10.10 -6.24 11.25
C THR A 233 -10.74 -7.54 11.78
N PRO A 234 -10.08 -8.70 11.63
CA PRO A 234 -10.53 -9.92 12.29
C PRO A 234 -10.67 -9.81 13.81
N LEU A 235 -9.97 -8.87 14.47
CA LEU A 235 -10.01 -8.67 15.92
C LEU A 235 -11.14 -7.70 16.35
N GLY A 236 -11.78 -7.01 15.40
CA GLY A 236 -12.84 -6.04 15.62
C GLY A 236 -12.55 -4.68 14.99
N ALA A 237 -13.47 -3.73 15.18
CA ALA A 237 -13.38 -2.39 14.60
C ALA A 237 -12.47 -1.45 15.41
N CYS A 238 -11.68 -0.64 14.71
CA CYS A 238 -11.04 0.56 15.25
C CYS A 238 -11.80 1.81 14.78
N ASP A 239 -12.36 2.55 15.73
CA ASP A 239 -13.15 3.75 15.42
C ASP A 239 -12.30 4.88 14.85
N PHE A 240 -12.90 5.67 13.96
CA PHE A 240 -12.30 6.89 13.46
C PHE A 240 -12.14 7.95 14.56
N ASP A 241 -10.96 8.56 14.67
CA ASP A 241 -10.74 9.71 15.55
C ASP A 241 -11.16 11.02 14.87
N GLY A 242 -12.47 11.24 14.80
CA GLY A 242 -13.06 12.46 14.24
C GLY A 242 -12.68 13.75 14.97
N ASP A 243 -12.41 13.66 16.28
CA ASP A 243 -11.95 14.81 17.07
C ASP A 243 -10.55 15.25 16.62
N PHE A 244 -9.65 14.30 16.34
CA PHE A 244 -8.33 14.61 15.78
C PHE A 244 -8.42 15.15 14.37
N ALA A 245 -9.25 14.52 13.53
CA ALA A 245 -9.43 14.97 12.16
C ALA A 245 -9.94 16.41 12.12
N ALA A 246 -10.80 16.81 13.05
CA ALA A 246 -11.23 18.19 13.21
C ALA A 246 -10.08 19.14 13.57
N LEU A 247 -9.14 18.71 14.44
CA LEU A 247 -7.93 19.49 14.74
C LEU A 247 -7.01 19.64 13.52
N VAL A 248 -6.78 18.56 12.77
CA VAL A 248 -5.98 18.61 11.53
C VAL A 248 -6.65 19.54 10.51
N ASN A 249 -7.95 19.38 10.27
CA ASN A 249 -8.72 20.21 9.34
C ASN A 249 -8.75 21.69 9.74
N LYS A 250 -8.82 21.99 11.05
CA LYS A 250 -8.72 23.35 11.58
C LYS A 250 -7.39 24.01 11.19
N HIS A 251 -6.28 23.29 11.29
CA HIS A 251 -4.95 23.81 10.95
C HIS A 251 -4.68 23.83 9.43
N LEU A 252 -5.30 22.94 8.66
CA LEU A 252 -5.25 22.96 7.19
C LEU A 252 -6.02 24.13 6.59
N GLY A 253 -7.14 24.51 7.21
CA GLY A 253 -8.14 25.39 6.60
C GLY A 253 -9.00 24.67 5.56
N SER A 254 -10.12 25.30 5.16
CA SER A 254 -11.16 24.63 4.37
C SER A 254 -10.71 24.13 3.00
N GLU A 255 -9.84 24.88 2.31
CA GLU A 255 -9.37 24.50 0.97
C GLU A 255 -8.48 23.25 1.03
N ASN A 256 -7.49 23.23 1.92
CA ASN A 256 -6.57 22.11 2.06
C ASN A 256 -7.24 20.90 2.71
N ALA A 257 -8.19 21.11 3.61
CA ALA A 257 -9.02 20.03 4.15
C ALA A 257 -9.87 19.37 3.05
N ALA A 258 -10.38 20.13 2.07
CA ALA A 258 -11.09 19.56 0.93
C ALA A 258 -10.17 18.72 0.03
N LYS A 259 -8.93 19.19 -0.22
CA LYS A 259 -7.91 18.42 -0.96
C LYS A 259 -7.53 17.11 -0.24
N LEU A 260 -7.44 17.15 1.10
CA LEU A 260 -7.11 15.98 1.91
C LEU A 260 -8.10 14.83 1.71
N ILE A 261 -9.40 15.12 1.58
CA ILE A 261 -10.46 14.11 1.51
C ILE A 261 -10.97 13.83 0.09
N GLU A 262 -10.48 14.55 -0.92
CA GLU A 262 -10.94 14.43 -2.33
C GLU A 262 -10.87 12.99 -2.83
N HIS A 263 -9.79 12.30 -2.46
CA HIS A 263 -9.48 10.93 -2.85
C HIS A 263 -9.57 9.95 -1.69
N ARG A 264 -10.36 10.23 -0.65
CA ARG A 264 -10.52 9.38 0.56
C ARG A 264 -10.78 7.89 0.27
N TYR A 265 -11.39 7.60 -0.88
CA TYR A 265 -11.67 6.26 -1.39
C TYR A 265 -10.41 5.42 -1.69
N ASP A 266 -9.24 6.06 -1.84
CA ASP A 266 -7.97 5.37 -2.07
C ASP A 266 -7.62 4.42 -0.91
N HIS A 267 -8.11 4.70 0.30
CA HIS A 267 -7.90 3.86 1.47
C HIS A 267 -8.57 2.48 1.38
N ASP A 268 -9.64 2.34 0.58
CA ASP A 268 -10.44 1.09 0.50
C ASP A 268 -9.65 -0.12 -0.04
N ARG A 269 -8.59 0.13 -0.81
CA ARG A 269 -7.76 -0.91 -1.43
C ARG A 269 -6.32 -0.87 -0.97
N GLU A 270 -6.03 -0.06 0.03
CA GLU A 270 -4.69 0.18 0.51
C GLU A 270 -4.44 -0.60 1.79
N HIS A 271 -3.41 -1.44 1.78
CA HIS A 271 -3.11 -2.37 2.87
C HIS A 271 -2.14 -1.78 3.90
N SER A 272 -1.41 -0.72 3.55
CA SER A 272 -0.35 -0.19 4.40
C SER A 272 -0.83 0.30 5.77
N ILE A 273 -2.06 0.81 5.87
CA ILE A 273 -2.66 1.18 7.16
C ILE A 273 -3.24 -0.05 7.87
N GLU A 274 -4.02 -0.86 7.14
CA GLU A 274 -4.79 -1.99 7.70
C GLU A 274 -3.88 -2.98 8.44
N LEU A 275 -2.71 -3.28 7.87
CA LEU A 275 -1.76 -4.24 8.43
C LEU A 275 -1.13 -3.81 9.77
N GLN A 276 -1.30 -2.57 10.21
CA GLN A 276 -0.88 -2.17 11.56
C GLN A 276 -1.92 -2.52 12.62
N LEU A 277 -3.20 -2.57 12.26
CA LEU A 277 -4.30 -2.57 13.21
C LEU A 277 -4.37 -3.82 14.08
N PRO A 278 -4.24 -5.06 13.53
CA PRO A 278 -4.24 -6.24 14.39
C PRO A 278 -3.13 -6.21 15.45
N TRP A 279 -1.95 -5.66 15.12
CA TRP A 279 -0.85 -5.49 16.08
C TRP A 279 -1.18 -4.48 17.17
N ILE A 280 -1.75 -3.33 16.79
CA ILE A 280 -2.21 -2.31 17.75
C ILE A 280 -3.28 -2.89 18.68
N GLN A 281 -4.27 -3.59 18.12
CA GLN A 281 -5.37 -4.21 18.87
C GLN A 281 -4.88 -5.28 19.83
N HIS A 282 -3.96 -6.15 19.40
CA HIS A 282 -3.41 -7.20 20.23
C HIS A 282 -2.52 -6.66 21.37
N VAL A 283 -1.68 -5.66 21.08
CA VAL A 283 -0.74 -5.10 22.06
C VAL A 283 -1.43 -4.24 23.12
N PHE A 284 -2.35 -3.37 22.71
CA PHE A 284 -2.96 -2.39 23.61
C PHE A 284 -4.33 -2.82 24.15
N GLY A 285 -4.97 -3.79 23.49
CA GLY A 285 -6.28 -4.30 23.88
C GLY A 285 -7.41 -3.28 23.75
N ALA A 286 -8.61 -3.76 24.07
CA ALA A 286 -9.78 -2.92 24.25
C ALA A 286 -9.82 -2.33 25.67
N ASP A 287 -10.46 -1.16 25.83
CA ASP A 287 -10.75 -0.61 27.15
C ASP A 287 -11.97 -1.26 27.81
N GLU A 288 -12.39 -0.76 28.98
CA GLU A 288 -13.52 -1.28 29.75
C GLU A 288 -14.85 -1.26 28.97
N SER A 289 -14.98 -0.42 27.94
CA SER A 289 -16.16 -0.36 27.07
C SER A 289 -16.10 -1.35 25.90
N GLY A 290 -14.97 -2.02 25.70
CA GLY A 290 -14.72 -2.90 24.55
C GLY A 290 -14.17 -2.17 23.32
N ALA A 291 -13.85 -0.87 23.41
CA ALA A 291 -13.32 -0.10 22.29
C ALA A 291 -11.80 -0.22 22.17
N PHE A 292 -11.29 -0.32 20.95
CA PHE A 292 -9.85 -0.22 20.64
C PHE A 292 -9.41 1.26 20.53
N PRO A 293 -8.09 1.56 20.53
CA PRO A 293 -7.62 2.93 20.29
C PRO A 293 -8.21 3.51 19.00
N ARG A 294 -8.65 4.78 19.06
CA ARG A 294 -9.21 5.45 17.87
C ARG A 294 -8.10 5.75 16.87
N VAL A 295 -8.43 5.68 15.58
CA VAL A 295 -7.46 5.77 14.49
C VAL A 295 -7.70 7.01 13.65
N TYR A 296 -6.62 7.72 13.34
CA TYR A 296 -6.56 8.68 12.26
C TYR A 296 -5.55 8.19 11.23
N ALA A 297 -5.93 8.12 9.96
CA ALA A 297 -5.09 7.56 8.92
C ALA A 297 -4.90 8.51 7.73
N ALA A 298 -3.68 8.55 7.21
CA ALA A 298 -3.34 9.31 6.02
C ALA A 298 -2.38 8.51 5.12
N LEU A 299 -2.64 8.53 3.82
CA LEU A 299 -1.75 8.01 2.80
C LEU A 299 -0.86 9.13 2.29
N ILE A 300 0.44 8.92 2.32
CA ILE A 300 1.45 9.91 1.96
C ILE A 300 2.04 9.53 0.60
N HIS A 301 2.11 10.51 -0.30
CA HIS A 301 2.71 10.35 -1.61
C HIS A 301 4.25 10.42 -1.53
N ASP A 302 4.92 9.93 -2.57
CA ASP A 302 6.39 9.94 -2.67
C ASP A 302 6.92 11.37 -2.85
N PRO A 303 7.64 11.93 -1.84
CA PRO A 303 8.12 13.30 -1.89
C PRO A 303 9.25 13.49 -2.91
N THR A 304 9.86 12.40 -3.42
CA THR A 304 10.99 12.48 -4.36
C THR A 304 10.57 12.91 -5.77
N ARG A 305 9.28 12.75 -6.13
CA ARG A 305 8.79 13.07 -7.48
C ARG A 305 8.58 14.56 -7.74
N ASN A 306 8.10 15.30 -6.75
CA ASN A 306 7.83 16.74 -6.88
C ASN A 306 8.18 17.53 -5.60
N ALA A 307 9.28 17.16 -4.93
CA ALA A 307 9.75 17.79 -3.69
C ALA A 307 8.64 17.91 -2.61
N GLY A 308 7.82 16.87 -2.46
CA GLY A 308 6.70 16.85 -1.51
C GLY A 308 5.44 17.60 -1.97
N GLN A 309 5.47 18.34 -3.07
CA GLN A 309 4.27 18.95 -3.64
C GLN A 309 3.39 17.92 -4.35
N SER A 310 2.12 18.27 -4.57
CA SER A 310 1.21 17.49 -5.40
C SER A 310 1.79 17.27 -6.80
N TYR A 311 1.64 16.06 -7.33
CA TYR A 311 2.16 15.70 -8.66
C TYR A 311 1.52 16.49 -9.82
N ASP A 312 0.30 16.99 -9.63
CA ASP A 312 -0.44 17.75 -10.64
C ASP A 312 -0.88 19.15 -10.16
N GLY A 313 -0.45 19.53 -8.95
CA GLY A 313 -0.78 20.81 -8.31
C GLY A 313 -2.20 20.92 -7.76
N LYS A 314 -2.96 19.82 -7.71
CA LYS A 314 -4.34 19.81 -7.18
C LYS A 314 -4.48 19.17 -5.81
N GLY A 315 -3.63 18.18 -5.52
CA GLY A 315 -3.62 17.47 -4.24
C GLY A 315 -3.02 18.29 -3.09
N LEU A 316 -3.07 17.73 -1.88
CA LEU A 316 -2.48 18.35 -0.69
C LEU A 316 -0.96 18.14 -0.65
N ASP A 317 -0.21 19.24 -0.54
CA ASP A 317 1.24 19.21 -0.39
C ASP A 317 1.66 18.62 0.98
N LEU A 318 2.79 17.90 0.98
CA LEU A 318 3.30 17.22 2.16
C LEU A 318 3.61 18.19 3.31
N ASP A 319 4.26 19.31 3.04
CA ASP A 319 4.66 20.26 4.09
C ASP A 319 3.44 20.91 4.76
N VAL A 320 2.41 21.23 3.97
CA VAL A 320 1.14 21.76 4.48
C VAL A 320 0.46 20.74 5.41
N PHE A 321 0.45 19.47 5.02
CA PHE A 321 -0.06 18.40 5.86
C PHE A 321 0.77 18.22 7.14
N VAL A 322 2.10 18.20 7.03
CA VAL A 322 3.01 18.01 8.17
C VAL A 322 2.86 19.14 9.19
N ASP A 323 2.76 20.38 8.76
CA ASP A 323 2.57 21.52 9.66
C ASP A 323 1.23 21.43 10.41
N ALA A 324 0.15 21.07 9.70
CA ALA A 324 -1.16 20.86 10.32
C ALA A 324 -1.18 19.65 11.27
N LEU A 325 -0.53 18.55 10.90
CA LEU A 325 -0.43 17.35 11.73
C LEU A 325 0.38 17.66 13.01
N ARG A 326 1.51 18.36 12.90
CA ARG A 326 2.33 18.79 14.04
C ARG A 326 1.51 19.67 15.00
N ALA A 327 0.78 20.65 14.46
CA ALA A 327 -0.07 21.52 15.27
C ALA A 327 -1.21 20.75 15.96
N ALA A 328 -1.84 19.80 15.25
CA ALA A 328 -2.87 18.95 15.81
C ALA A 328 -2.33 18.01 16.89
N LEU A 329 -1.16 17.39 16.70
CA LEU A 329 -0.48 16.56 17.70
C LEU A 329 -0.17 17.35 18.98
N SER A 330 0.23 18.62 18.86
CA SER A 330 0.50 19.48 20.01
C SER A 330 -0.77 19.96 20.75
N GLU A 331 -1.91 20.08 20.06
CA GLU A 331 -3.19 20.54 20.65
C GLU A 331 -4.02 19.36 21.21
N ALA A 332 -3.82 18.16 20.67
CA ALA A 332 -4.54 16.96 21.03
C ALA A 332 -4.39 16.60 22.52
N PRO A 333 -5.50 16.38 23.25
CA PRO A 333 -5.43 15.80 24.58
C PRO A 333 -5.12 14.29 24.50
N GLY A 334 -4.64 13.74 25.60
CA GLY A 334 -4.40 12.30 25.74
C GLY A 334 -3.09 11.83 25.10
N ARG A 335 -2.91 10.52 25.07
CA ARG A 335 -1.73 9.85 24.52
C ARG A 335 -1.95 9.53 23.05
N THR A 336 -1.06 10.01 22.20
CA THR A 336 -1.04 9.68 20.78
C THR A 336 0.20 8.86 20.47
N LEU A 337 0.02 7.74 19.76
CA LEU A 337 1.11 7.00 19.12
C LEU A 337 1.07 7.29 17.61
N VAL A 338 2.19 7.75 17.04
CA VAL A 338 2.32 7.85 15.57
C VAL A 338 2.96 6.57 15.03
N VAL A 339 2.34 5.95 14.04
CA VAL A 339 2.83 4.75 13.36
C VAL A 339 3.18 5.12 11.93
N SER A 340 4.46 5.12 11.59
CA SER A 340 4.90 5.12 10.20
C SER A 340 4.91 3.68 9.71
N SER A 341 3.88 3.30 8.95
CA SER A 341 3.88 2.01 8.29
C SER A 341 4.84 2.08 7.10
N ALA A 342 5.99 1.42 7.18
CA ALA A 342 7.07 1.64 6.23
C ALA A 342 7.87 0.41 5.83
N ASP A 343 7.78 0.07 4.54
CA ASP A 343 8.79 -0.70 3.83
C ASP A 343 9.81 0.22 3.14
N LEU A 344 10.98 -0.34 2.85
CA LEU A 344 12.13 0.32 2.24
C LEU A 344 12.28 -0.13 0.78
N SER A 345 13.41 -0.72 0.39
CA SER A 345 13.72 -1.07 -1.00
C SER A 345 12.80 -2.17 -1.54
N HIS A 346 12.29 -1.98 -2.76
CA HIS A 346 11.55 -2.96 -3.57
C HIS A 346 12.37 -3.27 -4.83
N VAL A 347 13.03 -4.44 -4.85
CA VAL A 347 13.99 -4.80 -5.91
C VAL A 347 13.77 -6.21 -6.45
N GLY A 348 14.11 -6.43 -7.71
CA GLY A 348 14.00 -7.70 -8.41
C GLY A 348 13.07 -7.68 -9.64
N PRO A 349 12.95 -8.81 -10.34
CA PRO A 349 12.15 -8.93 -11.57
C PRO A 349 10.73 -8.38 -11.49
N MET A 350 10.02 -8.64 -10.38
CA MET A 350 8.64 -8.16 -10.22
C MET A 350 8.53 -6.63 -10.08
N PHE A 351 9.64 -5.94 -9.75
CA PHE A 351 9.71 -4.48 -9.66
C PHE A 351 10.42 -3.86 -10.88
N GLY A 352 10.67 -4.67 -11.92
CA GLY A 352 11.23 -4.25 -13.21
C GLY A 352 12.74 -4.40 -13.33
N ASP A 353 13.45 -4.90 -12.32
CA ASP A 353 14.90 -5.10 -12.40
C ASP A 353 15.25 -6.34 -13.23
N GLN A 354 16.20 -6.20 -14.17
CA GLN A 354 16.65 -7.28 -15.03
C GLN A 354 17.72 -8.13 -14.33
N ILE A 355 17.35 -8.81 -13.24
CA ILE A 355 18.27 -9.61 -12.42
C ILE A 355 17.69 -10.99 -12.10
N ASN A 356 18.49 -12.05 -12.23
CA ASN A 356 18.09 -13.36 -11.73
C ASN A 356 18.40 -13.44 -10.22
N LEU A 357 17.36 -13.50 -9.39
CA LEU A 357 17.52 -13.63 -7.94
C LEU A 357 17.63 -15.11 -7.47
N VAL A 358 17.24 -16.07 -8.31
CA VAL A 358 17.20 -17.52 -8.00
C VAL A 358 18.60 -18.12 -8.03
N GLU A 359 19.33 -17.92 -9.11
CA GLU A 359 20.66 -18.49 -9.29
C GLU A 359 21.73 -17.63 -8.60
N GLU A 360 22.70 -18.27 -7.96
CA GLU A 360 23.84 -17.55 -7.40
C GLU A 360 24.79 -17.08 -8.50
N SER A 361 25.06 -15.77 -8.53
CA SER A 361 26.02 -15.14 -9.44
C SER A 361 26.71 -13.96 -8.75
N GLU A 362 27.86 -13.53 -9.26
CA GLU A 362 28.54 -12.33 -8.78
C GLU A 362 27.70 -11.06 -9.03
N GLU A 363 26.96 -11.03 -10.14
CA GLU A 363 26.01 -9.97 -10.45
C GLU A 363 24.91 -9.87 -9.38
N ARG A 364 24.30 -11.00 -9.00
CA ARG A 364 23.32 -11.06 -7.91
C ARG A 364 23.91 -10.58 -6.59
N LYS A 365 25.12 -11.04 -6.22
CA LYS A 365 25.78 -10.60 -4.99
C LYS A 365 26.01 -9.09 -4.97
N GLN A 366 26.49 -8.53 -6.08
CA GLN A 366 26.71 -7.09 -6.19
C GLN A 366 25.39 -6.30 -6.15
N PHE A 367 24.33 -6.81 -6.79
CA PHE A 367 22.99 -6.22 -6.75
C PHE A 367 22.45 -6.13 -5.32
N LEU A 368 22.50 -7.24 -4.57
CA LEU A 368 22.05 -7.29 -3.18
C LEU A 368 22.89 -6.38 -2.27
N LYS A 369 24.21 -6.33 -2.50
CA LYS A 369 25.11 -5.45 -1.77
C LYS A 369 24.76 -3.97 -2.01
N ASN A 370 24.49 -3.58 -3.26
CA ASN A 370 24.10 -2.20 -3.60
C ASN A 370 22.79 -1.79 -2.91
N MET A 371 21.81 -2.71 -2.88
CA MET A 371 20.55 -2.49 -2.15
C MET A 371 20.82 -2.28 -0.65
N GLU A 372 21.59 -3.17 -0.02
CA GLU A 372 21.91 -3.06 1.41
C GLU A 372 22.69 -1.76 1.73
N GLU A 373 23.67 -1.39 0.90
CA GLU A 373 24.43 -0.15 1.07
C GLU A 373 23.54 1.09 0.94
N THR A 374 22.58 1.07 0.00
CA THR A 374 21.57 2.13 -0.16
C THR A 374 20.72 2.23 1.10
N ASP A 375 20.15 1.12 1.57
CA ASP A 375 19.33 1.11 2.77
C ASP A 375 20.09 1.58 4.00
N ARG A 376 21.31 1.08 4.23
CA ARG A 376 22.14 1.48 5.38
C ARG A 376 22.46 2.97 5.37
N ARG A 377 22.75 3.53 4.20
CA ARG A 377 23.07 4.95 4.05
C ARG A 377 21.84 5.81 4.37
N LEU A 378 20.68 5.49 3.78
CA LEU A 378 19.45 6.26 3.98
C LEU A 378 18.90 6.12 5.41
N THR A 379 18.93 4.91 5.98
CA THR A 379 18.53 4.67 7.37
C THR A 379 19.48 5.35 8.37
N THR A 380 20.75 5.56 8.03
CA THR A 380 21.67 6.38 8.84
C THR A 380 21.25 7.84 8.91
N LEU A 381 20.76 8.40 7.79
CA LEU A 381 20.22 9.77 7.76
C LEU A 381 18.96 9.87 8.62
N LEU A 382 18.03 8.90 8.50
CA LEU A 382 16.84 8.83 9.37
C LEU A 382 17.19 8.74 10.85
N ARG A 383 18.12 7.85 11.21
CA ARG A 383 18.58 7.68 12.60
C ARG A 383 19.09 8.98 13.20
N THR A 384 19.67 9.84 12.39
CA THR A 384 20.30 11.11 12.83
C THR A 384 19.42 12.34 12.57
N GLY A 385 18.12 12.15 12.33
CA GLY A 385 17.15 13.25 12.15
C GLY A 385 17.28 13.99 10.81
N LYS A 386 18.16 13.54 9.91
CA LYS A 386 18.49 14.19 8.64
C LYS A 386 17.53 13.78 7.51
N VAL A 387 16.23 13.91 7.77
CA VAL A 387 15.18 13.41 6.87
C VAL A 387 15.14 14.13 5.52
N ASP A 388 15.47 15.42 5.50
CA ASP A 388 15.55 16.21 4.27
C ASP A 388 16.74 15.76 3.40
N GLU A 389 17.87 15.42 4.03
CA GLU A 389 19.03 14.84 3.32
C GLU A 389 18.69 13.45 2.77
N MET A 390 17.88 12.66 3.49
CA MET A 390 17.39 11.36 2.99
C MET A 390 16.53 11.55 1.74
N ILE A 391 15.55 12.46 1.76
CA ILE A 391 14.69 12.73 0.60
C ILE A 391 15.54 13.26 -0.58
N ALA A 392 16.43 14.21 -0.33
CA ALA A 392 17.30 14.77 -1.35
C ALA A 392 18.20 13.69 -1.98
N SER A 393 18.71 12.76 -1.16
CA SER A 393 19.51 11.64 -1.67
C SER A 393 18.69 10.67 -2.50
N LEU A 394 17.47 10.32 -2.06
CA LEU A 394 16.57 9.47 -2.83
C LEU A 394 16.22 10.14 -4.17
N ALA A 395 15.85 11.41 -4.15
CA ALA A 395 15.51 12.16 -5.36
C ALA A 395 16.69 12.25 -6.35
N TRP A 396 17.90 12.49 -5.85
CA TRP A 396 19.12 12.51 -6.66
C TRP A 396 19.37 11.18 -7.38
N GLU A 397 19.07 10.07 -6.70
CA GLU A 397 19.20 8.71 -7.23
C GLU A 397 17.91 8.22 -7.93
N GLN A 398 16.93 9.11 -8.15
CA GLN A 398 15.62 8.80 -8.73
C GLN A 398 14.89 7.66 -8.01
N ASN A 399 15.12 7.51 -6.71
CA ASN A 399 14.59 6.43 -5.88
C ASN A 399 14.85 5.05 -6.52
N ALA A 400 16.10 4.80 -6.94
CA ALA A 400 16.48 3.65 -7.78
C ALA A 400 16.10 2.27 -7.21
N THR A 401 16.00 2.13 -5.88
CA THR A 401 15.56 0.90 -5.21
C THR A 401 14.09 0.94 -4.79
N ARG A 402 13.33 1.97 -5.19
CA ARG A 402 11.88 2.11 -4.99
C ARG A 402 11.49 2.02 -3.51
N TRP A 403 12.11 2.86 -2.66
CA TRP A 403 11.62 3.12 -1.30
C TRP A 403 10.20 3.67 -1.35
N CYS A 404 9.22 2.83 -1.02
CA CYS A 404 7.81 3.22 -1.09
C CYS A 404 7.42 4.20 0.02
N SER A 405 8.10 4.15 1.18
CA SER A 405 7.66 4.83 2.41
C SER A 405 8.44 6.10 2.75
N ALA A 406 9.18 6.66 1.79
CA ALA A 406 9.92 7.91 2.00
C ALA A 406 9.01 9.05 2.49
N GLY A 407 7.76 9.09 2.00
CA GLY A 407 6.73 10.01 2.45
C GLY A 407 6.34 9.80 3.91
N ASN A 408 6.01 8.56 4.30
CA ASN A 408 5.54 8.20 5.64
C ASN A 408 6.61 8.51 6.70
N LEU A 409 7.85 8.09 6.42
CA LEU A 409 9.00 8.32 7.28
C LEU A 409 9.29 9.82 7.43
N SER A 410 9.20 10.58 6.34
CA SER A 410 9.36 12.03 6.36
C SER A 410 8.26 12.73 7.16
N ALA A 411 7.01 12.39 6.89
CA ALA A 411 5.86 12.96 7.58
C ALA A 411 5.93 12.67 9.08
N MET A 412 6.26 11.44 9.48
CA MET A 412 6.42 11.04 10.88
C MET A 412 7.53 11.84 11.57
N MET A 413 8.74 11.85 11.02
CA MET A 413 9.89 12.52 11.65
C MET A 413 9.62 14.02 11.79
N ARG A 414 9.11 14.67 10.74
CA ARG A 414 8.81 16.10 10.76
C ARG A 414 7.64 16.41 11.69
N ALA A 415 6.51 15.70 11.59
CA ALA A 415 5.32 16.04 12.37
C ALA A 415 5.51 15.80 13.89
N THR A 416 6.25 14.78 14.27
CA THR A 416 6.56 14.50 15.69
C THR A 416 7.71 15.34 16.23
N GLY A 417 8.54 15.92 15.36
CA GLY A 417 9.75 16.64 15.76
C GLY A 417 10.86 15.70 16.27
N ALA A 418 10.81 14.42 15.91
CA ALA A 418 11.82 13.46 16.30
C ALA A 418 13.19 13.83 15.72
N GLU A 419 14.18 14.01 16.59
CA GLU A 419 15.58 14.30 16.21
C GLU A 419 16.41 13.04 16.01
N GLU A 420 15.94 11.90 16.54
CA GLU A 420 16.60 10.61 16.45
C GLU A 420 15.57 9.50 16.25
N LEU A 421 15.94 8.48 15.47
CA LEU A 421 15.16 7.26 15.31
C LEU A 421 16.01 6.04 15.71
N LYS A 422 15.59 5.31 16.74
CA LYS A 422 16.30 4.11 17.22
C LYS A 422 15.88 2.88 16.42
N ILE A 423 16.77 2.45 15.52
CA ILE A 423 16.56 1.25 14.70
C ILE A 423 16.81 0.00 15.55
N VAL A 424 15.79 -0.85 15.63
CA VAL A 424 15.79 -2.12 16.36
C VAL A 424 16.27 -3.25 15.45
N ASN A 425 15.74 -3.31 14.22
CA ASN A 425 16.08 -4.35 13.27
C ASN A 425 15.96 -3.85 11.83
N TRP A 426 16.74 -4.43 10.92
CA TRP A 426 16.60 -4.29 9.48
C TRP A 426 16.58 -5.68 8.86
N VAL A 427 15.69 -5.92 7.90
CA VAL A 427 15.62 -7.20 7.20
C VAL A 427 15.30 -6.96 5.72
N ALA A 428 15.80 -7.84 4.86
CA ALA A 428 15.42 -7.92 3.46
C ALA A 428 14.69 -9.26 3.22
N ALA A 429 13.38 -9.19 3.09
CA ALA A 429 12.51 -10.35 2.93
C ALA A 429 12.36 -10.71 1.44
N ARG A 430 12.77 -11.92 1.08
CA ARG A 430 12.66 -12.44 -0.27
C ARG A 430 11.30 -13.10 -0.49
N ASP A 431 10.73 -12.91 -1.66
CA ASP A 431 9.58 -13.71 -2.11
C ASP A 431 9.98 -15.19 -2.33
N SER A 432 9.04 -16.10 -2.05
CA SER A 432 9.23 -17.55 -2.15
C SER A 432 9.57 -18.06 -3.56
N GLN A 433 9.10 -17.37 -4.59
CA GLN A 433 9.38 -17.68 -6.00
C GLN A 433 10.64 -16.96 -6.51
N GLY A 434 11.28 -16.14 -5.65
CA GLY A 434 12.43 -15.34 -6.04
C GLY A 434 12.10 -14.21 -6.99
N ALA A 435 10.84 -13.77 -7.04
CA ALA A 435 10.40 -12.71 -7.94
C ALA A 435 10.85 -11.31 -7.48
N GLY A 436 11.08 -11.13 -6.18
CA GLY A 436 11.55 -9.86 -5.62
C GLY A 436 11.99 -9.95 -4.16
N ILE A 437 12.56 -8.85 -3.68
CA ILE A 437 13.00 -8.63 -2.31
C ILE A 437 12.43 -7.29 -1.87
N VAL A 438 11.86 -7.27 -0.67
CA VAL A 438 11.40 -6.06 0.00
C VAL A 438 12.16 -5.94 1.31
N SER A 439 12.83 -4.82 1.55
CA SER A 439 13.45 -4.56 2.84
C SER A 439 12.57 -3.69 3.73
N SER A 440 12.78 -3.78 5.05
CA SER A 440 12.06 -2.97 6.03
C SER A 440 12.87 -2.82 7.32
N ILE A 441 12.42 -1.91 8.18
CA ILE A 441 12.98 -1.69 9.52
C ILE A 441 11.90 -1.78 10.58
N ALA A 442 12.32 -2.15 11.79
CA ALA A 442 11.64 -1.85 13.04
C ALA A 442 12.39 -0.72 13.74
N ALA A 443 11.72 0.36 14.12
CA ALA A 443 12.37 1.49 14.77
C ALA A 443 11.40 2.34 15.61
N TYR A 444 11.91 3.11 16.58
CA TYR A 444 11.07 4.01 17.38
C TYR A 444 11.73 5.35 17.67
N ALA A 445 10.90 6.39 17.79
CA ALA A 445 11.26 7.70 18.31
C ALA A 445 10.82 7.76 19.78
N PRO A 446 11.75 7.90 20.74
CA PRO A 446 11.46 7.85 22.18
C PRO A 446 10.37 8.80 22.68
#